data_AF-A0A6N9NHU7-F1
#
_entry.id   AF-A0A6N9NHU7-F1
#
_cell.length_a   1.000
_cell.length_b   1.000
_cell.length_c   1.000
_cell.angle_alpha   90.00
_cell.angle_beta   90.00
_cell.angle_gamma   90.00
#
_symmetry.space_group_name_H-M   'P 1'
#
loop_
_entity.id
_entity.type
_entity.pdbx_description
1 polymer ?
#
loop_
_entity_poly.entity_id
_entity_poly.type
_entity_poly.pdbx_seq_one_letter_code
_entity_poly.pdbx_strand_id
1 'polypeptide(L)'
;MKNIFKTFVILSLILFVQSSYGSNQGEVKFKGKVIIEDNSLADVTIKLYKRNELVNTIVTNASGNFEVKIELGNSYTFEVEKEGYITKRLAVNATSKKVIKERVENFDFFCELIPFKDGIDASQLDFPITIIQLNERKGQFEYVSSYTKSMAKEQDKVIEQLSLKFEF
;
A
#
# COMPACT_ATOMS: atom_id res chain seq x y z
N MET A 1 -35.59 -22.19 -56.14
CA MET A 1 -36.07 -23.18 -55.15
C MET A 1 -35.37 -22.85 -53.82
N LYS A 2 -36.07 -22.13 -52.95
CA LYS A 2 -36.62 -22.61 -51.66
C LYS A 2 -35.57 -22.85 -50.55
N ASN A 3 -35.54 -21.90 -49.63
CA ASN A 3 -35.18 -21.95 -48.22
C ASN A 3 -34.93 -23.34 -47.60
N ILE A 4 -33.78 -23.46 -46.92
CA ILE A 4 -33.54 -24.37 -45.78
C ILE A 4 -33.01 -23.47 -44.65
N PHE A 5 -33.84 -22.64 -44.03
CA PHE A 5 -34.53 -22.90 -42.77
C PHE A 5 -33.73 -23.74 -41.75
N LYS A 6 -33.10 -23.02 -40.82
CA LYS A 6 -33.12 -23.22 -39.36
C LYS A 6 -33.04 -24.67 -38.88
N THR A 7 -31.88 -25.14 -38.42
CA THR A 7 -31.73 -25.91 -37.17
C THR A 7 -30.25 -25.94 -36.75
N PHE A 8 -29.97 -25.53 -35.50
CA PHE A 8 -28.88 -25.96 -34.58
C PHE A 8 -27.54 -26.40 -35.21
N VAL A 9 -26.39 -25.87 -34.81
CA VAL A 9 -25.80 -26.13 -33.50
C VAL A 9 -25.03 -24.90 -33.00
N ILE A 10 -25.50 -24.40 -31.86
CA ILE A 10 -24.77 -23.59 -30.89
C ILE A 10 -23.46 -24.32 -30.58
N LEU A 11 -22.33 -23.87 -31.12
CA LEU A 11 -21.03 -24.49 -30.85
C LEU A 11 -20.06 -23.46 -30.26
N SER A 12 -20.00 -23.49 -28.93
CA SER A 12 -18.79 -23.23 -28.15
C SER A 12 -18.27 -21.79 -28.10
N LEU A 13 -19.08 -20.87 -27.58
CA LEU A 13 -18.56 -19.82 -26.71
C LEU A 13 -18.43 -20.43 -25.30
N ILE A 14 -17.44 -21.31 -25.10
CA ILE A 14 -17.01 -21.69 -23.75
C ILE A 14 -16.28 -20.46 -23.22
N LEU A 15 -17.04 -19.55 -22.62
CA LEU A 15 -16.51 -18.65 -21.62
C LEU A 15 -16.01 -19.56 -20.50
N PHE A 16 -14.70 -19.82 -20.51
CA PHE A 16 -14.02 -20.37 -19.36
C PHE A 16 -14.13 -19.30 -18.28
N VAL A 17 -15.24 -19.33 -17.53
CA VAL A 17 -15.37 -18.61 -16.28
C VAL A 17 -14.32 -19.26 -15.39
N GLN A 18 -13.11 -18.72 -15.41
CA GLN A 18 -12.17 -18.96 -14.33
C GLN A 18 -12.86 -18.36 -13.11
N SER A 19 -13.57 -19.21 -12.38
CA SER A 19 -13.85 -18.96 -10.99
C SER A 19 -12.50 -18.82 -10.33
N SER A 20 -12.02 -17.58 -10.27
CA SER A 20 -11.02 -17.17 -9.32
C SER A 20 -11.62 -17.51 -7.97
N TYR A 21 -11.31 -18.70 -7.45
CA TYR A 21 -11.49 -19.00 -6.04
C TYR A 21 -10.55 -18.03 -5.32
N GLY A 22 -11.02 -16.80 -5.15
CA GLY A 22 -10.46 -15.89 -4.16
C GLY A 22 -10.66 -16.63 -2.85
N SER A 23 -9.59 -17.25 -2.36
CA SER A 23 -9.55 -17.71 -0.98
C SER A 23 -9.88 -16.49 -0.14
N ASN A 24 -11.07 -16.44 0.44
CA ASN A 24 -11.48 -15.36 1.32
C ASN A 24 -10.67 -15.55 2.62
N GLN A 25 -9.42 -15.09 2.60
CA GLN A 25 -8.46 -15.23 3.70
C GLN A 25 -8.75 -14.24 4.84
N GLY A 26 -9.84 -13.47 4.74
CA GLY A 26 -10.20 -12.43 5.70
C GLY A 26 -9.63 -11.07 5.31
N GLU A 27 -10.25 -10.02 5.87
CA GLU A 27 -9.79 -8.64 5.76
C GLU A 27 -9.15 -8.19 7.07
N VAL A 28 -8.12 -7.37 6.96
CA VAL A 28 -7.47 -6.70 8.08
C VAL A 28 -7.53 -5.20 7.88
N LYS A 29 -7.75 -4.48 8.97
CA LYS A 29 -7.79 -3.02 8.97
C LYS A 29 -6.40 -2.46 9.22
N PHE A 30 -5.96 -1.58 8.33
CA PHE A 30 -4.78 -0.75 8.46
C PHE A 30 -5.21 0.66 8.81
N LYS A 31 -4.66 1.22 9.88
CA LYS A 31 -4.88 2.60 10.29
C LYS A 31 -3.57 3.35 10.19
N GLY A 32 -3.56 4.40 9.40
CA GLY A 32 -2.39 5.24 9.25
C GLY A 32 -2.64 6.64 9.81
N LYS A 33 -1.58 7.24 10.34
CA LYS A 33 -1.54 8.66 10.64
C LYS A 33 -0.40 9.30 9.86
N VAL A 34 -0.71 10.36 9.11
CA VAL A 34 0.29 11.15 8.40
C VAL A 34 0.66 12.37 9.22
N ILE A 35 1.97 12.61 9.38
CA ILE A 35 2.52 13.70 10.17
C ILE A 35 3.64 14.45 9.43
N ILE A 36 4.02 15.61 9.95
CA ILE A 36 5.26 16.34 9.65
C ILE A 36 5.77 16.93 10.97
N GLU A 37 6.99 16.61 11.41
CA GLU A 37 7.61 17.24 12.60
C GLU A 37 6.62 17.32 13.78
N ASP A 38 6.03 16.17 14.12
CA ASP A 38 4.99 15.99 15.16
C ASP A 38 3.57 16.53 14.88
N ASN A 39 3.37 17.34 13.84
CA ASN A 39 2.07 17.88 13.47
C ASN A 39 1.28 16.91 12.59
N SER A 40 -0.03 16.81 12.84
CA SER A 40 -0.92 15.94 12.04
C SER A 40 -1.26 16.60 10.71
N LEU A 41 -1.27 15.83 9.62
CA LEU A 41 -1.39 16.38 8.27
C LEU A 41 -2.69 15.94 7.58
N ALA A 42 -3.63 16.87 7.46
CA ALA A 42 -4.87 16.70 6.72
C ALA A 42 -4.65 16.76 5.19
N ASP A 43 -5.64 16.32 4.43
CA ASP A 43 -5.67 16.43 2.96
C ASP A 43 -4.42 15.83 2.29
N VAL A 44 -3.97 14.69 2.80
CA VAL A 44 -2.94 13.85 2.18
C VAL A 44 -3.64 12.76 1.39
N THR A 45 -3.21 12.52 0.16
CA THR A 45 -3.76 11.45 -0.69
C THR A 45 -3.01 10.15 -0.45
N ILE A 46 -3.73 9.09 -0.12
CA ILE A 46 -3.22 7.73 0.02
C ILE A 46 -3.80 6.90 -1.11
N LYS A 47 -2.96 6.51 -2.06
CA LYS A 47 -3.30 5.53 -3.10
C LYS A 47 -2.92 4.15 -2.62
N LEU A 48 -3.87 3.22 -2.64
CA LEU A 48 -3.63 1.82 -2.33
C LEU A 48 -3.59 1.02 -3.63
N TYR A 49 -2.46 0.40 -3.89
CA TYR A 49 -2.29 -0.52 -5.00
C TYR A 49 -2.33 -1.95 -4.49
N LYS A 50 -3.07 -2.83 -5.17
CA LYS A 50 -2.99 -4.28 -5.00
C LYS A 50 -2.15 -4.81 -6.15
N ARG A 51 -0.93 -5.26 -5.84
CA ARG A 51 0.14 -5.44 -6.84
C ARG A 51 0.39 -4.11 -7.57
N ASN A 52 0.00 -4.00 -8.84
CA ASN A 52 0.20 -2.80 -9.67
C ASN A 52 -1.11 -2.10 -10.04
N GLU A 53 -2.25 -2.60 -9.55
CA GLU A 53 -3.57 -2.02 -9.83
C GLU A 53 -3.97 -1.10 -8.69
N LEU A 54 -4.36 0.14 -9.02
CA LEU A 54 -4.92 1.08 -8.06
C LEU A 54 -6.32 0.58 -7.64
N VAL A 55 -6.45 0.17 -6.39
CA VAL A 55 -7.71 -0.39 -5.86
C VAL A 55 -8.45 0.56 -4.92
N ASN A 56 -7.78 1.59 -4.39
CA ASN A 56 -8.43 2.59 -3.54
C ASN A 56 -7.64 3.91 -3.55
N THR A 57 -8.34 5.02 -3.27
CA THR A 57 -7.76 6.33 -3.01
C THR A 57 -8.48 6.95 -1.82
N ILE A 58 -7.71 7.29 -0.78
CA ILE A 58 -8.22 7.76 0.51
C ILE A 58 -7.55 9.11 0.81
N VAL A 59 -8.27 9.99 1.50
CA VAL A 59 -7.72 11.28 1.95
C VAL A 59 -7.69 11.30 3.48
N THR A 60 -6.60 11.80 4.07
CA THR A 60 -6.52 11.97 5.54
C THR A 60 -7.54 12.98 6.04
N ASN A 61 -8.11 12.70 7.22
CA ASN A 61 -8.98 13.66 7.90
C ASN A 61 -8.19 14.80 8.56
N ALA A 62 -8.89 15.74 9.20
CA ALA A 62 -8.30 16.89 9.90
C ALA A 62 -7.25 16.52 10.97
N SER A 63 -7.30 15.30 11.51
CA SER A 63 -6.33 14.79 12.49
C SER A 63 -5.23 13.95 11.86
N GLY A 64 -5.09 14.00 10.53
CA GLY A 64 -4.09 13.26 9.75
C GLY A 64 -4.33 11.76 9.67
N ASN A 65 -5.50 11.27 10.12
CA ASN A 65 -5.79 9.84 10.17
C ASN A 65 -6.48 9.36 8.90
N PHE A 66 -6.18 8.11 8.52
CA PHE A 66 -6.91 7.36 7.50
C PHE A 66 -7.04 5.88 7.91
N GLU A 67 -8.01 5.20 7.31
CA GLU A 67 -8.24 3.78 7.54
C GLU A 67 -8.54 3.09 6.21
N VAL A 68 -7.98 1.90 6.02
CA VAL A 68 -8.31 1.03 4.89
C VAL A 68 -8.37 -0.41 5.33
N LYS A 69 -9.18 -1.21 4.65
CA LYS A 69 -9.14 -2.66 4.79
C LYS A 69 -8.41 -3.27 3.61
N ILE A 70 -7.55 -4.25 3.90
CA ILE A 70 -6.86 -5.04 2.87
C ILE A 70 -7.21 -6.51 3.06
N GLU A 71 -7.35 -7.23 1.95
CA GLU A 71 -7.55 -8.68 1.95
C GLU A 71 -6.21 -9.37 2.21
N LEU A 72 -6.20 -10.38 3.09
CA LEU A 72 -5.07 -11.29 3.24
C LEU A 72 -4.85 -12.09 1.95
N GLY A 73 -3.65 -12.65 1.78
CA GLY A 73 -3.26 -13.41 0.60
C GLY A 73 -2.72 -12.56 -0.55
N ASN A 74 -2.53 -11.25 -0.34
CA ASN A 74 -2.12 -10.31 -1.39
C ASN A 74 -0.96 -9.41 -0.96
N SER A 75 -0.35 -8.74 -1.94
CA SER A 75 0.66 -7.71 -1.72
C SER A 75 0.10 -6.36 -2.11
N TYR A 76 0.40 -5.34 -1.30
CA TYR A 76 -0.08 -3.98 -1.48
C TYR A 76 1.07 -2.99 -1.42
N THR A 77 0.85 -1.84 -2.06
CA THR A 77 1.68 -0.65 -1.88
C THR A 77 0.78 0.50 -1.50
N PHE A 78 1.10 1.17 -0.39
CA PHE A 78 0.57 2.48 -0.06
C PHE A 78 1.49 3.51 -0.68
N GLU A 79 0.94 4.41 -1.48
CA GLU A 79 1.62 5.59 -2.00
C GLU A 79 0.98 6.82 -1.35
N VAL A 80 1.79 7.58 -0.61
CA VAL A 80 1.36 8.72 0.21
C VAL A 80 1.86 9.99 -0.47
N GLU A 81 0.92 10.80 -0.92
CA GLU A 81 1.15 11.97 -1.78
C GLU A 81 0.54 13.23 -1.16
N LYS A 82 1.34 14.30 -1.14
CA LYS A 82 0.88 15.65 -0.88
C LYS A 82 1.75 16.63 -1.65
N GLU A 83 1.14 17.63 -2.26
CA GLU A 83 1.87 18.69 -2.97
C GLU A 83 2.88 19.39 -2.04
N GLY A 84 4.10 19.59 -2.53
CA GLY A 84 5.19 20.18 -1.77
C GLY A 84 5.96 19.19 -0.87
N TYR A 85 5.63 17.90 -0.94
CA TYR A 85 6.29 16.84 -0.16
C TYR A 85 6.80 15.72 -1.07
N ILE A 86 7.82 15.01 -0.60
CA ILE A 86 8.33 13.81 -1.26
C ILE A 86 7.27 12.70 -1.14
N THR A 87 6.86 12.11 -2.27
CA THR A 87 5.98 10.94 -2.29
C THR A 87 6.64 9.77 -1.58
N LYS A 88 5.94 9.16 -0.62
CA LYS A 88 6.45 8.01 0.14
C LYS A 88 5.69 6.74 -0.20
N ARG A 89 6.40 5.61 -0.21
CA ARG A 89 5.81 4.29 -0.47
C ARG A 89 5.99 3.36 0.73
N LEU A 90 4.96 2.58 1.07
CA LEU A 90 5.05 1.50 2.04
C LEU A 90 4.60 0.21 1.36
N ALA A 91 5.45 -0.81 1.40
CA ALA A 91 5.11 -2.12 0.85
C ALA A 91 4.52 -3.02 1.95
N VAL A 92 3.42 -3.68 1.65
CA VAL A 92 2.76 -4.62 2.56
C VAL A 92 2.67 -5.98 1.91
N ASN A 93 3.27 -6.98 2.56
CA ASN A 93 3.11 -8.37 2.20
C ASN A 93 2.12 -9.05 3.17
N ALA A 94 0.87 -9.15 2.75
CA ALA A 94 -0.19 -9.87 3.47
C ALA A 94 -0.37 -11.30 2.97
N THR A 95 0.58 -11.85 2.19
CA THR A 95 0.51 -13.25 1.73
C THR A 95 0.79 -14.21 2.88
N SER A 96 0.10 -15.34 2.87
CA SER A 96 0.30 -16.44 3.81
C SER A 96 0.32 -17.75 3.04
N LYS A 97 1.24 -18.65 3.41
CA LYS A 97 1.27 -20.04 2.93
C LYS A 97 0.31 -20.95 3.70
N LYS A 98 -0.24 -20.46 4.81
CA LYS A 98 -1.14 -21.19 5.68
C LYS A 98 -2.51 -20.52 5.71
N VAL A 99 -3.56 -21.33 5.85
CA VAL A 99 -4.86 -20.80 6.25
C VAL A 99 -4.71 -20.21 7.66
N ILE A 100 -4.86 -18.91 7.77
CA ILE A 100 -4.84 -18.25 9.08
C ILE A 100 -6.17 -18.55 9.75
N LYS A 101 -6.12 -19.34 10.82
CA LYS A 101 -7.30 -19.75 11.59
C LYS A 101 -7.72 -18.72 12.64
N GLU A 102 -6.78 -17.85 13.01
CA GLU A 102 -6.96 -16.83 14.04
C GLU A 102 -7.22 -15.47 13.39
N ARG A 103 -7.84 -14.57 14.15
CA ARG A 103 -8.07 -13.21 13.69
C ARG A 103 -6.73 -12.49 13.62
N VAL A 104 -6.38 -11.95 12.46
CA VAL A 104 -5.23 -11.06 12.32
C VAL A 104 -5.53 -9.72 12.97
N GLU A 105 -4.62 -9.25 13.80
CA GLU A 105 -4.76 -7.95 14.46
C GLU A 105 -4.72 -6.80 13.45
N ASN A 106 -5.44 -5.72 13.76
CA ASN A 106 -5.33 -4.49 12.98
C ASN A 106 -3.91 -3.94 13.10
N PHE A 107 -3.46 -3.24 12.06
CA PHE A 107 -2.12 -2.67 12.05
C PHE A 107 -2.19 -1.15 12.01
N ASP A 108 -1.52 -0.53 12.98
CA ASP A 108 -1.46 0.92 13.12
C ASP A 108 -0.03 1.39 12.77
N PHE A 109 0.08 2.47 11.97
CA PHE A 109 1.38 3.03 11.58
C PHE A 109 1.35 4.55 11.42
N PHE A 110 2.55 5.15 11.50
CA PHE A 110 2.77 6.56 11.21
C PHE A 110 3.56 6.70 9.91
N CYS A 111 3.24 7.73 9.13
CA CYS A 111 4.00 8.13 7.97
C CYS A 111 4.34 9.62 8.11
N GLU A 112 5.59 9.91 8.43
CA GLU A 112 6.09 11.28 8.42
C GLU A 112 6.43 11.70 6.99
N LEU A 113 5.92 12.83 6.51
CA LEU A 113 6.29 13.37 5.21
C LEU A 113 7.52 14.28 5.33
N ILE A 114 8.32 14.31 4.26
CA ILE A 114 9.50 15.16 4.15
C ILE A 114 9.20 16.22 3.08
N PRO A 115 9.42 17.52 3.35
CA PRO A 115 9.25 18.56 2.35
C PRO A 115 10.09 18.30 1.10
N PHE A 116 9.52 18.53 -0.07
CA PHE A 116 10.25 18.51 -1.32
C PHE A 116 10.94 19.86 -1.53
N LYS A 117 12.23 19.81 -1.91
CA LYS A 117 13.00 20.99 -2.32
C LYS A 117 13.84 20.66 -3.53
N ASP A 118 13.80 21.54 -4.53
CA ASP A 118 14.66 21.45 -5.70
C ASP A 118 16.14 21.44 -5.28
N GLY A 119 16.94 20.59 -5.92
CA GLY A 119 18.37 20.45 -5.62
C GLY A 119 18.71 19.52 -4.44
N ILE A 120 17.72 18.80 -3.89
CA ILE A 120 17.91 17.65 -3.00
C ILE A 120 17.70 16.36 -3.79
N ASP A 121 18.68 15.46 -3.74
CA ASP A 121 18.53 14.12 -4.34
C ASP A 121 17.79 13.21 -3.35
N ALA A 122 16.51 13.00 -3.62
CA ALA A 122 15.64 12.09 -2.87
C ALA A 122 15.32 10.79 -3.64
N SER A 123 16.08 10.47 -4.71
CA SER A 123 15.81 9.31 -5.57
C SER A 123 15.73 7.97 -4.82
N GLN A 124 16.47 7.84 -3.72
CA GLN A 124 16.39 6.64 -2.86
C GLN A 124 15.01 6.45 -2.24
N LEU A 125 14.24 7.53 -2.05
CA LEU A 125 12.90 7.49 -1.48
C LEU A 125 11.80 7.17 -2.52
N ASP A 126 12.17 6.97 -3.80
CA ASP A 126 11.25 6.40 -4.79
C ASP A 126 10.90 4.94 -4.47
N PHE A 127 11.79 4.25 -3.74
CA PHE A 127 11.56 2.91 -3.21
C PHE A 127 10.72 2.94 -1.92
N PRO A 128 10.09 1.82 -1.54
CA PRO A 128 9.39 1.74 -0.27
C PRO A 128 10.27 2.14 0.91
N ILE A 129 9.80 3.05 1.76
CA ILE A 129 10.53 3.47 2.97
C ILE A 129 10.41 2.45 4.10
N THR A 130 9.45 1.53 4.00
CA THR A 130 9.28 0.41 4.92
C THR A 130 8.61 -0.77 4.22
N ILE A 131 8.87 -1.96 4.74
CA ILE A 131 8.16 -3.19 4.38
C ILE A 131 7.49 -3.72 5.63
N ILE A 132 6.18 -3.93 5.53
CA ILE A 132 5.35 -4.55 6.56
C ILE A 132 4.99 -5.95 6.05
N GLN A 133 5.16 -6.97 6.88
CA GLN A 133 4.87 -8.36 6.51
C GLN A 133 4.02 -9.04 7.58
N LEU A 134 3.17 -9.96 7.13
CA LEU A 134 2.39 -10.80 8.01
C LEU A 134 3.28 -11.87 8.66
N ASN A 135 3.36 -11.86 9.99
CA ASN A 135 3.96 -12.94 10.75
C ASN A 135 2.92 -14.03 11.01
N GLU A 136 2.88 -15.04 10.15
CA GLU A 136 1.92 -16.16 10.23
C GLU A 136 1.91 -16.89 11.58
N ARG A 137 3.05 -16.90 12.30
CA ARG A 137 3.15 -17.58 13.60
C ARG A 137 2.50 -16.79 14.73
N LYS A 138 2.51 -15.47 14.62
CA LYS A 138 1.97 -14.56 15.64
C LYS A 138 0.58 -14.02 15.28
N GLY A 139 0.13 -14.19 14.04
CA GLY A 139 -1.14 -13.64 13.58
C GLY A 139 -1.16 -12.11 13.53
N GLN A 140 0.00 -11.47 13.35
CA GLN A 140 0.12 -10.01 13.36
C GLN A 140 1.07 -9.52 12.26
N PHE A 141 0.91 -8.27 11.85
CA PHE A 141 1.88 -7.61 10.97
C PHE A 141 3.08 -7.08 11.74
N GLU A 142 4.25 -7.12 11.12
CA GLU A 142 5.48 -6.58 11.67
C GLU A 142 6.34 -5.91 10.58
N TYR A 143 7.15 -4.94 10.97
CA TYR A 143 8.13 -4.34 10.07
C TYR A 143 9.28 -5.30 9.79
N VAL A 144 9.74 -5.34 8.54
CA VAL A 144 11.01 -5.99 8.18
C VAL A 144 12.15 -5.11 8.69
N SER A 145 12.65 -5.41 9.89
CA SER A 145 13.57 -4.54 10.63
C SER A 145 14.84 -4.18 9.86
N SER A 146 15.46 -5.13 9.15
CA SER A 146 16.69 -4.88 8.39
C SER A 146 16.48 -3.87 7.26
N TYR A 147 15.43 -4.06 6.46
CA TYR A 147 15.07 -3.15 5.38
C TYR A 147 14.66 -1.77 5.90
N THR A 148 13.78 -1.74 6.90
CA THR A 148 13.26 -0.50 7.50
C THR A 148 14.39 0.33 8.10
N LYS A 149 15.36 -0.30 8.77
CA LYS A 149 16.57 0.38 9.27
C LYS A 149 17.45 0.92 8.15
N SER A 150 17.57 0.21 7.03
CA SER A 150 18.33 0.69 5.88
C SER A 150 17.69 1.94 5.29
N MET A 151 16.37 1.90 5.08
CA MET A 151 15.62 3.04 4.52
C MET A 151 15.47 4.21 5.48
N ALA A 152 15.46 3.98 6.80
CA ALA A 152 15.56 5.04 7.79
C ALA A 152 16.85 5.88 7.58
N LYS A 153 17.99 5.22 7.36
CA LYS A 153 19.25 5.93 7.08
C LYS A 153 19.21 6.76 5.79
N GLU A 154 18.53 6.28 4.75
CA GLU A 154 18.37 7.05 3.52
C GLU A 154 17.47 8.27 3.73
N GLN A 155 16.41 8.14 4.55
CA GLN A 155 15.58 9.28 4.96
C GLN A 155 16.40 10.30 5.77
N ASP A 156 17.20 9.85 6.73
CA ASP A 156 18.03 10.72 7.56
C ASP A 156 19.01 11.54 6.71
N LYS A 157 19.63 10.94 5.68
CA LYS A 157 20.50 11.68 4.74
C LYS A 157 19.75 12.78 4.00
N VAL A 158 18.53 12.53 3.55
CA VAL A 158 17.71 13.53 2.85
C VAL A 158 17.36 14.67 3.79
N ILE A 159 16.96 14.35 5.02
CA ILE A 159 16.64 15.32 6.07
C ILE A 159 17.87 16.17 6.43
N GLU A 160 19.05 15.55 6.55
CA GLU A 160 20.32 16.25 6.81
C GLU A 160 20.69 17.19 5.65
N GLN A 161 20.53 16.77 4.40
CA GLN A 161 20.78 17.65 3.26
C GLN A 161 19.81 18.83 3.23
N LEU A 162 18.55 18.62 3.61
CA LEU A 162 17.55 19.67 3.71
C LEU A 162 17.92 20.69 4.78
N SER A 163 18.29 20.24 5.99
CA SER A 163 18.64 21.14 7.09
C SER A 163 19.90 21.95 6.80
N LEU A 164 20.91 21.35 6.15
CA LEU A 164 22.15 22.05 5.79
C LEU A 164 21.97 23.09 4.68
N LYS A 165 21.06 22.87 3.73
CA LYS A 165 20.91 23.74 2.54
C LYS A 165 19.85 24.82 2.71
N PHE A 166 18.84 24.59 3.56
CA PHE A 166 17.63 25.41 3.54
C PHE A 166 17.23 25.99 4.89
N GLU A 167 18.00 25.79 5.96
CA GLU A 167 17.79 26.32 7.32
C GLU A 167 16.31 26.49 7.69
N PHE A 168 15.70 25.45 8.27
CA PHE A 168 14.41 25.56 8.95
C PHE A 168 14.61 25.45 10.45
#